data_AF-A0A2D5W1R1-F1
#
_entry.id   AF-A0A2D5W1R1-F1
#
_cell.length_a   1.000
_cell.length_b   1.000
_cell.length_c   1.000
_cell.angle_alpha   90.00
_cell.angle_beta   90.00
_cell.angle_gamma   90.00
#
_symmetry.space_group_name_H-M   'P 1'
#
loop_
_entity.id
_entity.type
_entity.pdbx_description
1 polymer ?
#
loop_
_entity_poly.entity_id
_entity_poly.type
_entity_poly.pdbx_seq_one_letter_code
_entity_poly.pdbx_strand_id
1 'polypeptide(L)'
;MRLLAVLFVFAIILPISSMAQTSQETSFSSNGSAATVLIEEHTATYCTTCAEIDPMLLQFLEDNGNRAIRIAMHPLGEDPLGSEISSHRLALQGGELAVTPTFVMDGRVVSQGSVDRIDMQMNLRSSEIAKEGVISIEGEVDVSQNSIHVSSPKLVLGIEEHLTIFIVEREVSLEPGTASNGLDKNHDVARAMLSLDAGGNISSEILPTGWDSLVHDAEGPSVEFFADEMDPYSFDVVIVLEKSEGGDRSVLSSTLVALSDRSEGRQNISTLPVVAALASMSIALFIVQSRR
;
A
#
# COMPACT_ATOMS: atom_id res chain seq x y z
N MET A 1 0.06 53.38 27.81
CA MET A 1 -0.42 52.93 26.47
C MET A 1 0.59 53.08 25.32
N ARG A 2 1.71 53.82 25.44
CA ARG A 2 2.76 53.84 24.40
C ARG A 2 3.90 52.82 24.60
N LEU A 3 4.05 52.25 25.81
CA LEU A 3 5.05 51.21 26.08
C LEU A 3 4.60 49.79 25.67
N LEU A 4 3.29 49.50 25.66
CA LEU A 4 2.79 48.17 25.29
C LEU A 4 2.86 47.91 23.77
N ALA A 5 2.78 48.97 22.95
CA ALA A 5 2.85 48.86 21.49
C ALA A 5 4.28 48.57 20.99
N VAL A 6 5.32 48.93 21.75
CA VAL A 6 6.72 48.71 21.36
C VAL A 6 7.16 47.26 21.65
N LEU A 7 6.58 46.62 22.66
CA LEU A 7 6.84 45.22 23.00
C LEU A 7 6.22 44.23 22.00
N PHE A 8 5.17 44.63 21.29
CA PHE A 8 4.52 43.76 20.29
C PHE A 8 5.25 43.77 18.93
N VAL A 9 6.02 44.82 18.63
CA VAL A 9 6.76 44.94 17.35
C VAL A 9 8.10 44.20 17.39
N PHE A 10 8.70 44.01 18.56
CA PHE A 10 9.97 43.27 18.70
C PHE A 10 9.82 41.74 18.69
N ALA A 11 8.61 41.21 18.83
CA ALA A 11 8.34 39.77 18.74
C ALA A 11 8.14 39.24 17.30
N ILE A 12 8.13 40.14 16.29
CA ILE A 12 7.82 39.80 14.89
C ILE A 12 9.10 39.66 14.04
N ILE A 13 10.29 39.93 14.57
CA ILE A 13 11.53 40.03 13.77
C ILE A 13 12.58 38.97 14.12
N LEU A 14 12.19 37.71 14.33
CA LEU A 14 13.14 36.59 14.25
C LEU A 14 12.48 35.32 13.71
N PRO A 15 12.59 35.06 12.40
CA PRO A 15 12.74 33.72 11.90
C PRO A 15 14.09 33.64 11.19
N ILE A 16 15.10 33.12 11.88
CA ILE A 16 16.20 32.44 11.18
C ILE A 16 16.27 31.04 11.79
N SER A 17 15.23 30.26 11.48
CA SER A 17 15.37 28.81 11.53
C SER A 17 16.37 28.47 10.43
N SER A 18 17.62 28.23 10.82
CA SER A 18 18.59 27.56 9.96
C SER A 18 18.02 26.19 9.62
N MET A 19 17.33 26.08 8.47
CA MET A 19 17.00 24.79 7.90
C MET A 19 18.31 24.23 7.33
N ALA A 20 19.07 23.55 8.19
CA ALA A 20 19.93 22.50 7.70
C ALA A 20 18.99 21.48 7.07
N GLN A 21 19.04 21.36 5.74
CA GLN A 21 18.29 20.38 4.99
C GLN A 21 18.96 19.02 5.24
N THR A 22 18.73 18.44 6.41
CA THR A 22 18.88 16.99 6.61
C THR A 22 17.85 16.35 5.70
N SER A 23 18.27 15.44 4.82
CA SER A 23 17.37 14.55 4.09
C SER A 23 16.39 13.94 5.09
N GLN A 24 15.12 14.33 5.00
CA GLN A 24 14.12 13.94 5.97
C GLN A 24 13.68 12.52 5.63
N GLU A 25 14.36 11.53 6.20
CA GLU A 25 13.89 10.15 6.21
C GLU A 25 12.51 10.12 6.90
N THR A 26 11.52 9.59 6.19
CA THR A 26 10.15 9.47 6.71
C THR A 26 9.84 8.01 6.91
N SER A 27 9.44 7.65 8.13
CA SER A 27 9.14 6.27 8.52
C SER A 27 7.63 6.03 8.57
N PHE A 28 7.20 4.89 8.03
CA PHE A 28 5.83 4.41 8.00
C PHE A 28 5.79 3.01 8.62
N SER A 29 4.68 2.65 9.27
CA SER A 29 4.53 1.29 9.77
C SER A 29 3.10 0.80 9.70
N SER A 30 2.95 -0.52 9.63
CA SER A 30 1.65 -1.18 9.61
C SER A 30 1.75 -2.55 10.26
N ASN A 31 0.70 -2.92 10.98
CA ASN A 31 0.57 -4.23 11.60
C ASN A 31 -0.47 -5.05 10.84
N GLY A 32 0.03 -6.07 10.14
CA GLY A 32 -0.79 -7.07 9.48
C GLY A 32 -1.40 -8.03 10.49
N SER A 33 -2.56 -8.56 10.14
CA SER A 33 -3.21 -9.60 10.91
C SER A 33 -3.35 -10.86 10.08
N ALA A 34 -3.43 -12.01 10.75
CA ALA A 34 -3.82 -13.26 10.13
C ALA A 34 -5.27 -13.26 9.59
N ALA A 35 -6.04 -12.16 9.73
CA ALA A 35 -7.35 -12.01 9.10
C ALA A 35 -7.29 -11.15 7.83
N THR A 36 -6.17 -10.49 7.53
CA THR A 36 -6.03 -9.70 6.30
C THR A 36 -5.77 -10.65 5.14
N VAL A 37 -6.65 -10.63 4.14
CA VAL A 37 -6.56 -11.48 2.94
C VAL A 37 -5.80 -10.75 1.85
N LEU A 38 -4.79 -11.40 1.28
CA LEU A 38 -4.14 -10.94 0.07
C LEU A 38 -4.98 -11.36 -1.14
N ILE A 39 -5.33 -10.39 -1.99
CA ILE A 39 -6.01 -10.58 -3.26
C ILE A 39 -5.00 -10.28 -4.37
N GLU A 40 -4.56 -11.33 -5.03
CA GLU A 40 -3.78 -11.28 -6.25
C GLU A 40 -4.74 -11.27 -7.44
N GLU A 41 -4.81 -10.14 -8.13
CA GLU A 41 -5.59 -10.01 -9.37
C GLU A 41 -4.65 -10.07 -10.57
N HIS A 42 -4.79 -11.12 -11.38
CA HIS A 42 -4.17 -11.19 -12.68
C HIS A 42 -5.10 -10.54 -13.71
N THR A 43 -4.70 -9.38 -14.21
CA THR A 43 -5.54 -8.50 -15.06
C THR A 43 -4.83 -8.13 -16.35
N ALA A 44 -5.48 -7.38 -17.24
CA ALA A 44 -4.85 -6.84 -18.44
C ALA A 44 -5.56 -5.58 -18.96
N THR A 45 -4.78 -4.67 -19.55
CA THR A 45 -5.23 -3.45 -20.24
C THR A 45 -6.00 -3.74 -21.53
N TYR A 46 -5.93 -4.97 -22.05
CA TYR A 46 -6.73 -5.43 -23.18
C TYR A 46 -7.97 -6.24 -22.79
N CYS A 47 -8.20 -6.45 -21.49
CA CYS A 47 -9.30 -7.25 -20.97
C CYS A 47 -10.53 -6.37 -20.66
N THR A 48 -11.59 -6.50 -21.47
CA THR A 48 -12.84 -5.75 -21.29
C THR A 48 -13.53 -6.09 -19.97
N THR A 49 -13.64 -7.37 -19.61
CA THR A 49 -14.25 -7.79 -18.34
C THR A 49 -13.50 -7.24 -17.14
N CYS A 50 -12.17 -7.10 -17.22
CA CYS A 50 -11.35 -6.50 -16.17
C CYS A 50 -11.74 -5.03 -15.94
N ALA A 51 -11.91 -4.25 -17.02
CA ALA A 51 -12.38 -2.87 -16.93
C ALA A 51 -13.82 -2.75 -16.40
N GLU A 52 -14.69 -3.71 -16.72
CA GLU A 52 -16.08 -3.72 -16.23
C GLU A 52 -16.16 -3.98 -14.72
N ILE A 53 -15.28 -4.81 -14.17
CA ILE A 53 -15.31 -5.16 -12.73
C ILE A 53 -14.48 -4.22 -11.85
N ASP A 54 -13.52 -3.47 -12.40
CA ASP A 54 -12.60 -2.63 -11.62
C ASP A 54 -13.33 -1.65 -10.67
N PRO A 55 -14.39 -0.91 -11.10
CA PRO A 55 -15.11 -0.03 -10.17
C PRO A 55 -15.78 -0.77 -9.00
N MET A 56 -16.29 -1.98 -9.25
CA MET A 56 -16.88 -2.83 -8.21
C MET A 56 -15.80 -3.33 -7.24
N LEU A 57 -14.63 -3.70 -7.76
CA LEU A 57 -13.51 -4.18 -6.96
C LEU A 57 -12.94 -3.08 -6.06
N LEU A 58 -12.79 -1.86 -6.57
CA LEU A 58 -12.36 -0.71 -5.75
C LEU A 58 -13.34 -0.44 -4.60
N GLN A 59 -14.64 -0.40 -4.88
CA GLN A 59 -15.66 -0.26 -3.84
C GLN A 59 -15.62 -1.42 -2.83
N PHE A 60 -15.39 -2.64 -3.31
CA PHE A 60 -15.23 -3.81 -2.45
C PHE A 60 -14.04 -3.65 -1.49
N LEU A 61 -12.90 -3.14 -1.94
CA LEU A 61 -11.73 -2.91 -1.08
C LEU A 61 -12.01 -1.82 -0.04
N GLU A 62 -12.61 -0.71 -0.45
CA GLU A 62 -13.03 0.36 0.46
C GLU A 62 -13.95 -0.15 1.58
N ASP A 63 -14.96 -0.97 1.21
CA ASP A 63 -15.93 -1.51 2.15
C ASP A 63 -15.33 -2.52 3.16
N ASN A 64 -14.20 -3.13 2.82
CA ASN A 64 -13.51 -4.12 3.65
C ASN A 64 -12.28 -3.57 4.38
N GLY A 65 -11.81 -2.36 4.05
CA GLY A 65 -10.69 -1.71 4.72
C GLY A 65 -9.45 -2.61 4.80
N ASN A 66 -8.89 -2.76 6.00
CA ASN A 66 -7.68 -3.56 6.25
C ASN A 66 -7.89 -5.09 6.22
N ARG A 67 -9.11 -5.57 5.92
CA ARG A 67 -9.38 -7.02 5.77
C ARG A 67 -8.93 -7.56 4.43
N ALA A 68 -8.74 -6.71 3.42
CA ALA A 68 -8.34 -7.12 2.09
C ALA A 68 -7.25 -6.18 1.55
N ILE A 69 -6.21 -6.76 0.96
CA ILE A 69 -5.17 -6.04 0.24
C ILE A 69 -5.18 -6.55 -1.20
N ARG A 70 -5.31 -5.66 -2.18
CA ARG A 70 -5.20 -6.03 -3.60
C ARG A 70 -3.79 -5.74 -4.10
N ILE A 71 -3.29 -6.65 -4.94
CA ILE A 71 -2.21 -6.36 -5.89
C ILE A 71 -2.68 -6.78 -7.28
N ALA A 72 -2.63 -5.84 -8.23
CA ALA A 72 -2.93 -6.06 -9.63
C ALA A 72 -1.65 -6.39 -10.40
N MET A 73 -1.68 -7.46 -11.18
CA MET A 73 -0.53 -7.98 -11.91
C MET A 73 -0.90 -8.14 -13.39
N HIS A 74 -0.20 -7.39 -14.23
CA HIS A 74 -0.38 -7.43 -15.68
C HIS A 74 0.61 -8.44 -16.31
N PRO A 75 0.19 -9.21 -17.33
CA PRO A 75 1.07 -10.15 -18.00
C PRO A 75 2.16 -9.43 -18.78
N LEU A 76 3.38 -9.96 -18.78
CA LEU A 76 4.44 -9.47 -19.65
C LEU A 76 4.07 -9.63 -21.14
N GLY A 77 4.45 -8.68 -21.98
CA GLY A 77 4.28 -8.76 -23.44
C GLY A 77 3.66 -7.50 -24.01
N GLU A 78 2.45 -7.63 -24.57
CA GLU A 78 1.72 -6.52 -25.20
C GLU A 78 1.04 -5.58 -24.19
N ASP A 79 0.96 -5.99 -22.92
CA ASP A 79 0.42 -5.13 -21.86
C ASP A 79 1.46 -4.08 -21.43
N PRO A 80 1.17 -2.77 -21.54
CA PRO A 80 2.10 -1.70 -21.17
C PRO A 80 2.42 -1.65 -19.68
N LEU A 81 1.62 -2.31 -18.83
CA LEU A 81 1.86 -2.42 -17.39
C LEU A 81 2.47 -3.77 -17.00
N GLY A 82 2.74 -4.63 -17.98
CA GLY A 82 3.18 -6.01 -17.80
C GLY A 82 4.52 -6.16 -17.09
N SER A 83 4.61 -7.19 -16.25
CA SER A 83 5.86 -7.62 -15.60
C SER A 83 5.92 -9.15 -15.46
N GLU A 84 7.12 -9.69 -15.22
CA GLU A 84 7.29 -11.13 -14.97
C GLU A 84 6.61 -11.59 -13.66
N ILE A 85 6.20 -10.66 -12.80
CA ILE A 85 5.52 -10.94 -11.53
C ILE A 85 4.26 -11.78 -11.78
N SER A 86 3.43 -11.40 -12.77
CA SER A 86 2.17 -12.11 -13.05
C SER A 86 2.42 -13.59 -13.42
N SER A 87 3.37 -13.84 -14.33
CA SER A 87 3.75 -15.21 -14.72
C SER A 87 4.40 -15.99 -13.59
N HIS A 88 5.25 -15.35 -12.79
CA HIS A 88 5.91 -15.97 -11.64
C HIS A 88 4.89 -16.41 -10.61
N ARG A 89 3.95 -15.53 -10.24
CA ARG A 89 2.89 -15.83 -9.27
C ARG A 89 1.91 -16.89 -9.77
N LEU A 90 1.51 -16.86 -11.05
CA LEU A 90 0.68 -17.92 -11.64
C LEU A 90 1.37 -19.29 -11.68
N ALA A 91 2.69 -19.33 -11.87
CA ALA A 91 3.43 -20.59 -11.87
C ALA A 91 3.36 -21.30 -10.51
N LEU A 92 3.26 -20.55 -9.41
CA LEU A 92 3.07 -21.09 -8.06
C LEU A 92 1.67 -21.74 -7.88
N GLN A 93 0.74 -21.49 -8.79
CA GLN A 93 -0.64 -22.00 -8.76
C GLN A 93 -0.84 -23.23 -9.68
N GLY A 94 0.24 -23.91 -10.06
CA GLY A 94 0.18 -25.09 -10.94
C GLY A 94 0.08 -24.77 -12.43
N GLY A 95 0.29 -23.50 -12.81
CA GLY A 95 0.64 -23.08 -14.16
C GLY A 95 -0.24 -23.60 -15.30
N GLU A 96 -1.49 -23.14 -15.42
CA GLU A 96 -2.26 -23.16 -16.69
C GLU A 96 -3.55 -22.30 -16.66
N LEU A 97 -3.62 -21.33 -15.76
CA LEU A 97 -4.82 -20.53 -15.51
C LEU A 97 -4.65 -19.08 -15.98
N ALA A 98 -4.22 -18.90 -17.23
CA ALA A 98 -3.96 -17.57 -17.82
C ALA A 98 -5.21 -16.97 -18.48
N VAL A 99 -6.33 -16.89 -17.74
CA VAL A 99 -7.51 -16.13 -18.18
C VAL A 99 -7.59 -14.87 -17.33
N THR A 100 -7.65 -13.70 -17.98
CA THR A 100 -7.85 -12.43 -17.28
C THR A 100 -9.34 -12.08 -17.23
N PRO A 101 -9.89 -11.61 -16.10
CA PRO A 101 -9.22 -11.52 -14.81
C PRO A 101 -9.18 -12.89 -14.11
N THR A 102 -8.14 -13.15 -13.32
CA THR A 102 -8.09 -14.28 -12.37
C THR A 102 -7.82 -13.72 -10.98
N PHE A 103 -8.59 -14.18 -9.99
CA PHE A 103 -8.46 -13.78 -8.60
C PHE A 103 -7.91 -14.93 -7.77
N VAL A 104 -6.80 -14.68 -7.10
CA VAL A 104 -6.18 -15.57 -6.13
C VAL A 104 -6.30 -14.92 -4.76
N MET A 105 -6.88 -15.62 -3.80
CA MET A 105 -6.95 -15.17 -2.41
C MET A 105 -6.08 -16.08 -1.54
N ASP A 106 -5.08 -15.49 -0.90
CA ASP A 106 -4.14 -16.18 0.00
C ASP A 106 -3.49 -17.45 -0.58
N GLY A 107 -3.17 -17.40 -1.88
CA GLY A 107 -2.56 -18.52 -2.60
C GLY A 107 -3.54 -19.54 -3.18
N ARG A 108 -4.85 -19.27 -3.16
CA ARG A 108 -5.87 -20.12 -3.80
C ARG A 108 -6.65 -19.36 -4.87
N VAL A 109 -6.73 -19.92 -6.07
CA VAL A 109 -7.62 -19.38 -7.13
C VAL A 109 -9.08 -19.46 -6.67
N VAL A 110 -9.77 -18.33 -6.62
CA VAL A 110 -11.17 -18.23 -6.17
C VAL A 110 -12.14 -17.85 -7.29
N SER A 111 -11.65 -17.22 -8.36
CA SER A 111 -12.48 -16.85 -9.50
C SER A 111 -11.62 -16.65 -10.76
N GLN A 112 -12.24 -16.89 -11.92
CA GLN A 112 -11.68 -16.59 -13.24
C GLN A 112 -12.79 -16.05 -14.13
N GLY A 113 -12.49 -14.98 -14.87
CA GLY A 113 -13.49 -14.25 -15.65
C GLY A 113 -14.32 -13.31 -14.77
N SER A 114 -15.56 -13.06 -15.18
CA SER A 114 -16.46 -12.16 -14.44
C SER A 114 -16.71 -12.67 -13.02
N VAL A 115 -16.66 -11.77 -12.05
CA VAL A 115 -16.99 -12.03 -10.65
C VAL A 115 -17.92 -10.93 -10.14
N ASP A 116 -18.87 -11.29 -9.29
CA ASP A 116 -19.74 -10.32 -8.63
C ASP A 116 -19.30 -10.05 -7.17
N ARG A 117 -19.91 -9.01 -6.58
CA ARG A 117 -19.58 -8.58 -5.22
C ARG A 117 -19.94 -9.64 -4.17
N ILE A 118 -20.99 -10.43 -4.37
CA ILE A 118 -21.42 -11.46 -3.41
C ILE A 118 -20.38 -12.58 -3.38
N ASP A 119 -19.94 -13.03 -4.56
CA ASP A 119 -18.91 -14.05 -4.69
C ASP A 119 -17.58 -13.58 -4.08
N MET A 120 -17.17 -12.33 -4.33
CA MET A 120 -15.98 -11.75 -3.69
C MET A 120 -16.09 -11.73 -2.16
N GLN A 121 -17.25 -11.37 -1.60
CA GLN A 121 -17.46 -11.35 -0.15
C GLN A 121 -17.45 -12.75 0.46
N MET A 122 -18.00 -13.75 -0.23
CA MET A 122 -17.98 -15.14 0.21
C MET A 122 -16.57 -15.73 0.16
N ASN A 123 -15.82 -15.44 -0.91
CA ASN A 123 -14.43 -15.87 -1.06
C ASN A 123 -13.51 -15.21 -0.05
N LEU A 124 -13.70 -13.91 0.24
CA LEU A 124 -12.96 -13.20 1.29
C LEU A 124 -13.16 -13.91 2.64
N ARG A 125 -14.41 -14.11 3.06
CA ARG A 125 -14.74 -14.80 4.32
C ARG A 125 -14.19 -16.22 4.38
N SER A 126 -14.27 -16.95 3.27
CA SER A 126 -13.73 -18.30 3.20
C SER A 126 -12.22 -18.30 3.40
N SER A 127 -11.51 -17.30 2.87
CA SER A 127 -10.04 -17.19 2.99
C SER A 127 -9.65 -16.74 4.40
N GLU A 128 -10.38 -15.79 4.99
CA GLU A 128 -10.24 -15.39 6.41
C GLU A 128 -10.38 -16.61 7.37
N ILE A 129 -11.32 -17.51 7.10
CA ILE A 129 -11.56 -18.72 7.92
C ILE A 129 -10.48 -19.78 7.68
N ALA A 130 -9.95 -19.87 6.47
CA ALA A 130 -8.98 -20.90 6.10
C ALA A 130 -7.56 -20.60 6.63
N LYS A 131 -7.26 -19.37 7.03
CA LYS A 131 -5.96 -19.02 7.61
C LYS A 131 -5.75 -19.73 8.94
N GLU A 132 -4.66 -20.49 9.00
CA GLU A 132 -4.27 -21.22 10.20
C GLU A 132 -3.38 -20.35 11.10
N GLY A 133 -3.76 -20.24 12.37
CA GLY A 133 -2.96 -19.56 13.39
C GLY A 133 -3.15 -18.04 13.46
N VAL A 134 -2.62 -17.44 14.53
CA VAL A 134 -2.59 -15.98 14.71
C VAL A 134 -1.15 -15.55 14.53
N ILE A 135 -0.80 -15.19 13.30
CA ILE A 135 0.51 -14.61 12.96
C ILE A 135 0.28 -13.17 12.53
N SER A 136 0.73 -12.23 13.36
CA SER A 136 0.80 -10.82 13.00
C SER A 136 2.19 -10.52 12.44
N ILE A 137 2.23 -9.76 11.34
CA ILE A 137 3.47 -9.26 10.76
C ILE A 137 3.51 -7.75 10.92
N GLU A 138 4.60 -7.23 11.48
CA GLU A 138 4.88 -5.80 11.55
C GLU A 138 5.78 -5.44 10.37
N GLY A 139 5.33 -4.45 9.58
CA GLY A 139 6.11 -3.88 8.49
C GLY A 139 6.49 -2.45 8.83
N GLU A 140 7.77 -2.14 8.71
CA GLU A 140 8.31 -0.79 8.81
C GLU A 140 8.89 -0.41 7.44
N VAL A 141 8.60 0.82 6.98
CA VAL A 141 9.10 1.34 5.71
C VAL A 141 9.67 2.73 5.91
N ASP A 142 10.97 2.86 5.67
CA ASP A 142 11.67 4.13 5.66
C ASP A 142 11.86 4.61 4.22
N VAL A 143 11.46 5.85 3.97
CA VAL A 143 11.47 6.47 2.64
C VAL A 143 12.54 7.55 2.59
N SER A 144 13.40 7.46 1.57
CA SER A 144 14.37 8.48 1.19
C SER A 144 14.06 9.00 -0.22
N GLN A 145 14.84 9.96 -0.76
CA GLN A 145 14.55 10.58 -2.07
C GLN A 145 14.45 9.57 -3.23
N ASN A 146 15.20 8.47 -3.17
CA ASN A 146 15.30 7.49 -4.25
C ASN A 146 15.30 6.05 -3.75
N SER A 147 14.90 5.82 -2.48
CA SER A 147 14.84 4.48 -1.92
C SER A 147 13.64 4.27 -1.01
N ILE A 148 13.20 3.01 -0.99
CA ILE A 148 12.19 2.45 -0.10
C ILE A 148 12.87 1.32 0.67
N HIS A 149 13.16 1.56 1.95
CA HIS A 149 13.74 0.55 2.84
C HIS A 149 12.63 -0.11 3.64
N VAL A 150 12.44 -1.41 3.45
CA VAL A 150 11.42 -2.23 4.10
C VAL A 150 12.07 -3.13 5.13
N SER A 151 11.54 -3.18 6.35
CA SER A 151 12.02 -4.07 7.39
C SER A 151 10.90 -4.70 8.22
N SER A 152 11.18 -5.88 8.77
CA SER A 152 10.33 -6.59 9.73
C SER A 152 11.20 -7.15 10.86
N PRO A 153 11.67 -6.30 11.79
CA PRO A 153 12.75 -6.64 12.72
C PRO A 153 12.42 -7.77 13.70
N LYS A 154 11.13 -8.00 13.98
CA LYS A 154 10.66 -9.05 14.92
C LYS A 154 10.30 -10.36 14.21
N LEU A 155 10.31 -10.39 12.89
CA LEU A 155 9.90 -11.56 12.13
C LEU A 155 11.05 -12.56 12.04
N VAL A 156 10.78 -13.79 12.44
CA VAL A 156 11.67 -14.94 12.29
C VAL A 156 10.99 -15.95 11.39
N LEU A 157 11.60 -16.24 10.24
CA LEU A 157 11.05 -17.15 9.24
C LEU A 157 11.36 -18.62 9.59
N GLY A 158 10.33 -19.46 9.52
CA GLY A 158 10.48 -20.92 9.53
C GLY A 158 11.09 -21.46 8.23
N ILE A 159 11.57 -22.71 8.24
CA ILE A 159 12.29 -23.33 7.10
C ILE A 159 11.48 -23.33 5.80
N GLU A 160 10.17 -23.49 5.89
CA GLU A 160 9.23 -23.50 4.76
C GLU A 160 8.54 -22.14 4.55
N GLU A 161 8.95 -21.12 5.29
CA GLU A 161 8.36 -19.79 5.23
C GLU A 161 9.20 -18.85 4.37
N HIS A 162 8.51 -17.97 3.68
CA HIS A 162 9.08 -16.95 2.83
C HIS A 162 8.45 -15.60 3.16
N LEU A 163 9.27 -14.55 3.17
CA LEU A 163 8.78 -13.18 3.18
C LEU A 163 8.80 -12.64 1.75
N THR A 164 7.64 -12.33 1.19
CA THR A 164 7.52 -11.68 -0.11
C THR A 164 7.13 -10.22 0.06
N ILE A 165 7.88 -9.33 -0.54
CA ILE A 165 7.65 -7.88 -0.55
C ILE A 165 7.28 -7.48 -1.97
N PHE A 166 6.18 -6.75 -2.11
CA PHE A 166 5.78 -6.11 -3.35
C PHE A 166 5.86 -4.59 -3.20
N ILE A 167 6.42 -3.94 -4.23
CA ILE A 167 6.28 -2.49 -4.42
C ILE A 167 5.14 -2.27 -5.40
N VAL A 168 4.10 -1.58 -4.93
CA VAL A 168 2.81 -1.49 -5.61
C VAL A 168 2.53 -0.03 -5.95
N GLU A 169 2.44 0.30 -7.23
CA GLU A 169 2.09 1.65 -7.68
C GLU A 169 0.58 1.87 -7.53
N ARG A 170 0.22 2.88 -6.75
CA ARG A 170 -1.16 3.06 -6.28
C ARG A 170 -2.14 3.39 -7.39
N GLU A 171 -1.74 4.28 -8.28
CA GLU A 171 -2.50 4.67 -9.46
C GLU A 171 -1.52 4.88 -10.62
N VAL A 172 -1.79 4.20 -11.73
CA VAL A 172 -1.07 4.38 -12.98
C VAL A 172 -2.02 4.97 -14.00
N SER A 173 -1.72 6.18 -14.44
CA SER A 173 -2.45 6.81 -15.55
C SER A 173 -1.77 6.47 -16.88
N LEU A 174 -2.55 5.93 -17.81
CA LEU A 174 -2.15 5.66 -19.18
C LEU A 174 -2.67 6.77 -20.10
N GLU A 175 -1.94 7.06 -21.18
CA GLU A 175 -2.43 7.97 -22.20
C GLU A 175 -3.70 7.40 -22.86
N PRO A 176 -4.71 8.24 -23.17
CA PRO A 176 -5.97 7.78 -23.75
C PRO A 176 -5.76 6.92 -25.01
N GLY A 177 -6.38 5.74 -25.02
CA GLY A 177 -6.29 4.78 -26.12
C GLY A 177 -5.09 3.84 -26.07
N THR A 178 -4.23 3.95 -25.05
CA THR A 178 -3.16 2.97 -24.79
C THR A 178 -3.75 1.63 -24.34
N ALA A 179 -4.71 1.66 -23.41
CA ALA A 179 -5.44 0.47 -22.98
C ALA A 179 -6.64 0.21 -23.91
N SER A 180 -6.68 -0.95 -24.56
CA SER A 180 -7.76 -1.27 -25.50
C SER A 180 -9.09 -1.61 -24.82
N ASN A 181 -9.08 -1.84 -23.50
CA ASN A 181 -10.29 -2.00 -22.69
C ASN A 181 -10.94 -0.66 -22.28
N GLY A 182 -10.30 0.49 -22.58
CA GLY A 182 -10.80 1.83 -22.26
C GLY A 182 -10.56 2.29 -20.82
N LEU A 183 -9.79 1.55 -20.02
CA LEU A 183 -9.42 1.92 -18.66
C LEU A 183 -8.09 2.67 -18.63
N ASP A 184 -8.15 4.00 -18.57
CA ASP A 184 -6.97 4.86 -18.56
C ASP A 184 -6.30 4.97 -17.17
N LYS A 185 -6.95 4.47 -16.11
CA LYS A 185 -6.43 4.48 -14.73
C LYS A 185 -6.44 3.07 -14.16
N ASN A 186 -5.28 2.58 -13.76
CA ASN A 186 -5.12 1.26 -13.15
C ASN A 186 -4.66 1.46 -11.69
N HIS A 187 -5.13 0.63 -10.78
CA HIS A 187 -4.86 0.78 -9.35
C HIS A 187 -4.13 -0.43 -8.78
N ASP A 188 -3.37 -0.20 -7.71
CA ASP A 188 -2.67 -1.23 -6.95
C ASP A 188 -1.75 -2.11 -7.84
N VAL A 189 -1.04 -1.53 -8.81
CA VAL A 189 -0.25 -2.26 -9.82
C VAL A 189 1.10 -2.69 -9.26
N ALA A 190 1.38 -3.99 -9.19
CA ALA A 190 2.66 -4.53 -8.73
C ALA A 190 3.78 -4.21 -9.73
N ARG A 191 4.81 -3.49 -9.27
CA ARG A 191 5.99 -3.09 -10.07
C ARG A 191 7.23 -3.89 -9.77
N ALA A 192 7.49 -4.14 -8.50
CA ALA A 192 8.63 -4.92 -8.05
C ALA A 192 8.17 -6.01 -7.07
N MET A 193 8.88 -7.13 -7.06
CA MET A 193 8.69 -8.23 -6.14
C MET A 193 10.04 -8.78 -5.71
N LEU A 194 10.21 -9.03 -4.41
CA LEU A 194 11.35 -9.76 -3.88
C LEU A 194 10.88 -10.72 -2.78
N SER A 195 11.36 -11.95 -2.82
CA SER A 195 11.09 -12.96 -1.80
C SER A 195 12.37 -13.38 -1.09
N LEU A 196 12.33 -13.42 0.23
CA LEU A 196 13.40 -13.93 1.10
C LEU A 196 13.02 -15.29 1.68
N ASP A 197 14.01 -16.18 1.78
CA ASP A 197 13.89 -17.45 2.50
C ASP A 197 14.29 -17.33 3.99
N ALA A 198 14.17 -18.42 4.73
CA ALA A 198 14.53 -18.51 6.15
C ALA A 198 16.00 -18.16 6.47
N GLY A 199 16.89 -18.28 5.48
CA GLY A 199 18.29 -17.92 5.60
C GLY A 199 18.57 -16.45 5.28
N GLY A 200 17.54 -15.66 4.96
CA GLY A 200 17.69 -14.26 4.51
C GLY A 200 18.21 -14.14 3.08
N ASN A 201 18.22 -15.23 2.30
CA ASN A 201 18.65 -15.18 0.90
C ASN A 201 17.47 -14.85 0.00
N ILE A 202 17.76 -14.15 -1.10
CA ILE A 202 16.78 -13.89 -2.16
C ILE A 202 16.42 -15.22 -2.83
N SER A 203 15.16 -15.64 -2.70
CA SER A 203 14.62 -16.82 -3.38
C SER A 203 13.99 -16.48 -4.73
N SER A 204 13.52 -15.24 -4.90
CA SER A 204 12.96 -14.72 -6.15
C SER A 204 13.09 -13.19 -6.16
N GLU A 205 13.40 -12.62 -7.31
CA GLU A 205 13.53 -11.17 -7.49
C GLU A 205 13.06 -10.79 -8.90
N ILE A 206 12.17 -9.81 -8.97
CA ILE A 206 11.64 -9.24 -10.20
C ILE A 206 11.56 -7.73 -10.01
N LEU A 207 12.45 -7.00 -10.67
CA LEU A 207 12.56 -5.55 -10.57
C LEU A 207 12.30 -4.90 -11.95
N PRO A 208 11.72 -3.68 -11.99
CA PRO A 208 11.70 -2.89 -13.21
C PRO A 208 13.11 -2.57 -13.71
N THR A 209 13.23 -2.20 -14.99
CA THR A 209 14.52 -1.73 -15.53
C THR A 209 14.96 -0.45 -14.81
N GLY A 210 16.22 -0.41 -14.37
CA GLY A 210 16.79 0.73 -13.64
C GLY A 210 16.51 0.73 -12.14
N TRP A 211 15.87 -0.32 -11.62
CA TRP A 211 15.72 -0.57 -10.20
C TRP A 211 16.75 -1.61 -9.75
N ASP A 212 17.21 -1.46 -8.52
CA ASP A 212 18.09 -2.40 -7.84
C ASP A 212 17.58 -2.65 -6.42
N SER A 213 18.03 -3.75 -5.80
CA SER A 213 17.73 -4.07 -4.41
C SER A 213 18.98 -4.39 -3.60
N LEU A 214 18.91 -4.18 -2.29
CA LEU A 214 19.94 -4.54 -1.33
C LEU A 214 19.32 -5.17 -0.09
N VAL A 215 19.70 -6.42 0.21
CA VAL A 215 19.37 -7.07 1.48
C VAL A 215 20.37 -6.65 2.55
N HIS A 216 19.86 -6.13 3.67
CA HIS A 216 20.66 -5.69 4.80
C HIS A 216 20.80 -6.80 5.85
N ASP A 217 21.98 -6.93 6.45
CA ASP A 217 22.21 -7.81 7.59
C ASP A 217 21.63 -7.15 8.85
N ALA A 218 20.49 -7.68 9.32
CA ALA A 218 19.71 -7.14 10.43
C ALA A 218 19.08 -8.27 11.27
N GLU A 219 18.51 -7.93 12.44
CA GLU A 219 17.89 -8.91 13.34
C GLU A 219 16.66 -9.64 12.73
N GLY A 220 16.07 -9.07 11.68
CA GLY A 220 14.99 -9.67 10.89
C GLY A 220 15.11 -9.25 9.42
N PRO A 221 14.19 -9.71 8.55
CA PRO A 221 14.20 -9.38 7.13
C PRO A 221 14.24 -7.87 6.88
N SER A 222 15.18 -7.44 6.05
CA SER A 222 15.46 -6.02 5.79
C SER A 222 15.97 -5.86 4.35
N VAL A 223 15.24 -5.11 3.53
CA VAL A 223 15.48 -4.97 2.09
C VAL A 223 15.27 -3.52 1.68
N GLU A 224 16.22 -2.96 0.95
CA GLU A 224 16.11 -1.64 0.35
C GLU A 224 15.94 -1.76 -1.16
N PHE A 225 14.94 -1.07 -1.71
CA PHE A 225 14.72 -0.90 -3.14
C PHE A 225 15.12 0.51 -3.52
N PHE A 226 15.86 0.68 -4.62
CA PHE A 226 16.26 1.99 -5.09
C PHE A 226 16.21 2.08 -6.62
N ALA A 227 15.89 3.28 -7.11
CA ALA A 227 15.82 3.57 -8.52
C ALA A 227 16.10 5.05 -8.81
N ASP A 228 16.74 5.29 -9.94
CA ASP A 228 16.95 6.64 -10.45
C ASP A 228 15.59 7.26 -10.79
N GLU A 229 15.31 8.46 -10.25
CA GLU A 229 14.07 9.22 -10.49
C GLU A 229 12.76 8.57 -10.01
N MET A 230 12.80 7.73 -8.96
CA MET A 230 11.60 7.25 -8.27
C MET A 230 10.95 8.33 -7.41
N ASP A 231 9.61 8.45 -7.48
CA ASP A 231 8.80 9.08 -6.43
C ASP A 231 8.29 8.00 -5.46
N PRO A 232 8.92 7.78 -4.29
CA PRO A 232 8.52 6.70 -3.40
C PRO A 232 7.08 6.83 -2.88
N TYR A 233 6.51 8.04 -2.88
CA TYR A 233 5.16 8.28 -2.38
C TYR A 233 4.05 7.85 -3.36
N SER A 234 4.38 7.57 -4.63
CA SER A 234 3.45 6.96 -5.59
C SER A 234 3.22 5.47 -5.32
N PHE A 235 4.03 4.86 -4.46
CA PHE A 235 3.97 3.44 -4.14
C PHE A 235 3.38 3.19 -2.75
N ASP A 236 2.83 2.00 -2.58
CA ASP A 236 2.56 1.37 -1.30
C ASP A 236 3.38 0.05 -1.23
N VAL A 237 3.67 -0.43 -0.02
CA VAL A 237 4.44 -1.66 0.18
C VAL A 237 3.52 -2.74 0.73
N VAL A 238 3.45 -3.88 0.04
CA VAL A 238 2.73 -5.06 0.52
C VAL A 238 3.73 -6.11 0.96
N ILE A 239 3.64 -6.52 2.22
CA ILE A 239 4.52 -7.51 2.82
C ILE A 239 3.68 -8.75 3.13
N VAL A 240 4.14 -9.90 2.66
CA VAL A 240 3.38 -11.16 2.68
C VAL A 240 4.26 -12.25 3.29
N LEU A 241 3.80 -12.84 4.38
CA LEU A 241 4.38 -14.05 4.94
C LEU A 241 3.68 -15.25 4.32
N GLU A 242 4.45 -16.08 3.62
CA GLU A 242 3.95 -17.24 2.89
C GLU A 242 4.58 -18.52 3.43
N LYS A 243 3.84 -19.63 3.39
CA LYS A 243 4.36 -20.98 3.67
C LYS A 243 4.32 -21.80 2.38
N SER A 244 5.38 -22.53 2.10
CA SER A 244 5.49 -23.47 0.99
C SER A 244 5.65 -24.89 1.51
N GLU A 245 4.56 -25.65 1.58
CA GLU A 245 4.55 -27.04 2.05
C GLU A 245 4.02 -27.97 0.96
N GLY A 246 4.79 -29.02 0.62
CA GLY A 246 4.34 -30.03 -0.35
C GLY A 246 4.13 -29.53 -1.78
N GLY A 247 4.62 -28.34 -2.13
CA GLY A 247 4.43 -27.70 -3.43
C GLY A 247 3.24 -26.72 -3.49
N ASP A 248 2.40 -26.70 -2.45
CA ASP A 248 1.35 -25.69 -2.29
C ASP A 248 1.91 -24.49 -1.51
N ARG A 249 1.50 -23.29 -1.93
CA ARG A 249 1.88 -22.03 -1.29
C ARG A 249 0.64 -21.36 -0.69
N SER A 250 0.70 -21.04 0.59
CA SER A 250 -0.39 -20.36 1.31
C SER A 250 0.10 -19.09 1.98
N VAL A 251 -0.77 -18.10 2.12
CA VAL A 251 -0.46 -16.85 2.82
C VAL A 251 -0.84 -16.98 4.30
N LEU A 252 0.17 -16.90 5.18
CA LEU A 252 -0.02 -16.92 6.63
C LEU A 252 -0.46 -15.55 7.16
N SER A 253 0.13 -14.47 6.64
CA SER A 253 -0.16 -13.10 7.06
C SER A 253 0.23 -12.11 5.97
N SER A 254 -0.41 -10.95 5.96
CA SER A 254 -0.05 -9.87 5.05
C SER A 254 -0.33 -8.51 5.68
N THR A 255 0.47 -7.51 5.29
CA THR A 255 0.28 -6.12 5.68
C THR A 255 0.52 -5.18 4.51
N LEU A 256 -0.17 -4.05 4.52
CA LEU A 256 0.01 -2.93 3.59
C LEU A 256 0.55 -1.75 4.39
N VAL A 257 1.70 -1.23 3.99
CA VAL A 257 2.26 0.02 4.47
C VAL A 257 1.99 1.08 3.41
N ALA A 258 1.02 1.96 3.66
CA ALA A 258 0.69 3.05 2.77
C ALA A 258 1.68 4.19 2.95
N LEU A 259 2.40 4.59 1.89
CA LEU A 259 3.47 5.60 1.98
C LEU A 259 2.95 7.02 1.78
N SER A 260 1.71 7.19 1.34
CA SER A 260 1.02 8.48 1.33
C SER A 260 -0.37 8.33 1.94
N ASP A 261 -0.93 9.45 2.42
CA ASP A 261 -2.35 9.49 2.77
C ASP A 261 -3.15 9.07 1.51
N ARG A 262 -3.73 7.86 1.52
CA ARG A 262 -4.90 7.57 0.68
C ARG A 262 -5.84 8.72 0.96
N SER A 263 -6.29 9.44 -0.06
CA SER A 263 -7.23 10.54 0.15
C SER A 263 -8.55 9.97 0.66
N GLU A 264 -8.61 9.61 1.93
CA GLU A 264 -9.84 9.62 2.69
C GLU A 264 -10.40 11.02 2.44
N GLY A 265 -11.66 11.09 2.00
CA GLY A 265 -12.38 12.34 1.87
C GLY A 265 -12.38 13.05 3.22
N ARG A 266 -11.30 13.81 3.48
CA ARG A 266 -11.12 14.61 4.66
C ARG A 266 -12.13 15.72 4.50
N GLN A 267 -13.33 15.48 5.04
CA GLN A 267 -14.27 16.52 5.38
C GLN A 267 -13.47 17.46 6.28
N ASN A 268 -12.89 18.50 5.68
CA ASN A 268 -12.28 19.61 6.39
C ASN A 268 -13.41 20.19 7.25
N ILE A 269 -13.52 19.72 8.49
CA ILE A 269 -14.30 20.39 9.51
C ILE A 269 -13.59 21.71 9.69
N SER A 270 -14.05 22.70 8.93
CA SER A 270 -13.65 24.09 9.06
C SER A 270 -13.72 24.43 10.55
N THR A 271 -12.60 24.83 11.14
CA THR A 271 -12.51 25.25 12.55
C THR A 271 -13.03 26.67 12.76
N LEU A 272 -13.39 27.38 11.66
CA LEU A 272 -14.00 28.71 11.67
C LEU A 272 -15.27 28.85 12.54
N PRO A 273 -16.23 27.91 12.57
CA PRO A 273 -17.41 28.05 13.42
C PRO A 273 -17.08 27.91 14.90
N VAL A 274 -16.06 27.11 15.27
CA VAL A 274 -15.61 26.95 16.66
C VAL A 274 -14.92 28.22 17.15
N VAL A 275 -14.05 28.81 16.33
CA VAL A 275 -13.39 30.09 16.65
C VAL A 275 -14.40 31.24 16.71
N ALA A 276 -15.37 31.28 15.80
CA ALA A 276 -16.44 32.29 15.83
C ALA A 276 -17.34 32.17 17.08
N ALA A 277 -17.68 30.95 17.48
CA ALA A 277 -18.45 30.70 18.70
C ALA A 277 -17.71 31.19 19.96
N LEU A 278 -16.41 30.87 20.08
CA LEU A 278 -15.60 31.33 21.21
C LEU A 278 -15.45 32.86 21.24
N ALA A 279 -15.23 33.50 20.09
CA ALA A 279 -15.14 34.96 20.00
C ALA A 279 -16.46 35.65 20.41
N SER A 280 -17.61 35.10 20.00
CA SER A 280 -18.92 35.63 20.37
C SER A 280 -19.21 35.52 21.87
N MET A 281 -18.75 34.43 22.49
CA MET A 281 -18.92 34.18 23.93
C MET A 281 -18.04 35.12 24.77
N SER A 282 -16.84 35.45 24.31
CA SER A 282 -15.98 36.46 24.95
C SER A 282 -16.54 37.87 24.87
N ILE A 283 -17.16 38.25 23.74
CA ILE A 283 -17.81 39.56 23.58
C ILE A 283 -19.06 39.66 24.48
N ALA A 284 -19.86 38.60 24.58
CA ALA A 284 -21.03 38.57 25.46
C ALA A 284 -20.66 38.70 26.94
N LEU A 285 -19.59 38.03 27.39
CA LEU A 285 -19.09 38.16 28.76
C LEU A 285 -18.56 39.58 29.06
N PHE A 286 -17.94 40.24 28.09
CA PHE A 286 -17.46 41.62 28.22
C PHE A 286 -18.62 42.62 28.37
N ILE A 287 -19.70 42.46 27.59
CA ILE A 287 -20.88 43.34 27.65
C ILE A 287 -21.66 43.15 28.95
N VAL A 288 -21.71 41.93 29.49
CA VAL A 288 -22.39 41.65 30.77
C VAL A 288 -21.60 42.23 31.95
N GLN A 289 -20.27 42.20 31.91
CA GLN A 289 -19.43 42.81 32.95
C GLN A 289 -19.40 44.35 32.88
N SER A 290 -19.53 44.96 31.70
CA SER A 290 -19.54 46.42 31.56
C SER A 290 -20.88 47.08 31.95
N ARG A 291 -21.91 46.28 32.26
CA ARG A 291 -23.25 46.74 32.65
C ARG A 291 -23.56 46.55 34.15
N ARG A 292 -22.57 46.16 34.96
CA ARG A 292 -22.64 46.15 36.42
C ARG A 292 -21.83 47.30 37.01
#